data_AF-A0A543GHL3-F1
#
_entry.id   AF-A0A543GHL3-F1
#
_cell.length_a   1.000
_cell.length_b   1.000
_cell.length_c   1.000
_cell.angle_alpha   90.00
_cell.angle_beta   90.00
_cell.angle_gamma   90.00
#
_symmetry.space_group_name_H-M   'P 1'
#
loop_
_entity.id
_entity.type
_entity.pdbx_description
1 polymer ?
#
loop_
_entity_poly.entity_id
_entity_poly.type
_entity_poly.pdbx_seq_one_letter_code
_entity_poly.pdbx_strand_id
1 'polypeptide(L)'
;MLPWIRRVTDEVVEADRAVSRTISALPPSPFDTVMKTVSIAANHSVLWFTVAAILAARRGASRKAAARGVLAIAGASATANGLLKPLMPRRRPAAAELPAYQTLPNPPRSSSFPSGHAASAAAFATAVAMESPKLGIALAPLAASVAYSRVHVGVHWTSDVAVGAAVGSGIAFATRRWWPVRRTDEARARPLDAVPALPDGEGLVLVSNQRSGDPNHDPSEELEKNLPAAVVLRATPEQDIDDQLEAAVAEREEWVRAIGVAGGDGSVAAAATVAGRRHLPLVVVPTGTLNHFARDVGVYDTQEAVDATAAGEAVAVDLGVVDVHPGRGADPLSDAVVRQRHFLNTASLGSYPDLVRLREKWEGRWGKWPAFAAALVVVLRRAEPVRIKVDGRWFSVWLLFVGNGPYHPRGMVPAWRPSLDSGLLDVRWLRADVRFSRLRAVVALLLGALGHSRVYHQREVAELDVELVVPGFLATDGEVVEEAGRFTFRVAQRPVPVYRRHEDNWRGRDRPFLG
;
A
#
# COMPACT_ATOMS: atom_id res chain seq x y z
N MET A 1 -26.70 12.97 35.29
CA MET A 1 -25.84 11.77 35.20
C MET A 1 -26.62 10.61 35.78
N LEU A 2 -26.85 9.53 35.02
CA LEU A 2 -27.65 8.38 35.46
C LEU A 2 -27.03 7.71 36.71
N PRO A 3 -27.81 7.14 37.64
CA PRO A 3 -27.29 6.57 38.89
C PRO A 3 -26.21 5.51 38.69
N TRP A 4 -26.31 4.71 37.62
CA TRP A 4 -25.30 3.70 37.28
C TRP A 4 -23.96 4.33 36.86
N ILE A 5 -23.97 5.47 36.15
CA ILE A 5 -22.75 6.19 35.75
C ILE A 5 -22.01 6.72 36.97
N ARG A 6 -22.75 7.23 37.97
CA ARG A 6 -22.16 7.68 39.24
C ARG A 6 -21.43 6.53 39.95
N ARG A 7 -22.10 5.39 40.12
CA ARG A 7 -21.53 4.21 40.76
C ARG A 7 -20.22 3.76 40.09
N VAL A 8 -20.22 3.63 38.76
CA VAL A 8 -19.02 3.24 38.00
C VAL A 8 -17.90 4.28 38.17
N THR A 9 -18.24 5.57 38.19
CA THR A 9 -17.23 6.63 38.37
C THR A 9 -16.61 6.57 39.77
N ASP A 10 -17.41 6.31 40.80
CA ASP A 10 -16.96 6.22 42.18
C ASP A 10 -16.05 4.99 42.39
N GLU A 11 -16.43 3.83 41.86
CA GLU A 11 -15.62 2.60 41.89
C GLU A 11 -14.25 2.81 41.21
N VAL A 12 -14.21 3.50 40.05
CA VAL A 12 -12.96 3.82 39.35
C VAL A 12 -12.08 4.75 40.19
N VAL A 13 -12.66 5.75 40.85
CA VAL A 13 -11.91 6.68 41.71
C VAL A 13 -11.34 5.97 42.93
N GLU A 14 -12.09 5.04 43.53
CA GLU A 14 -11.60 4.23 44.65
C GLU A 14 -10.44 3.32 44.23
N ALA A 15 -10.56 2.64 43.10
CA ALA A 15 -9.50 1.81 42.55
C ALA A 15 -8.23 2.63 42.24
N ASP A 16 -8.39 3.81 41.62
CA ASP A 16 -7.29 4.72 41.33
C ASP A 16 -6.56 5.17 42.61
N ARG A 17 -7.31 5.50 43.67
CA ARG A 17 -6.73 5.86 44.98
C ARG A 17 -6.01 4.68 45.61
N ALA A 18 -6.55 3.47 45.54
CA ALA A 18 -5.92 2.27 46.08
C ALA A 18 -4.57 2.00 45.42
N VAL A 19 -4.50 2.11 44.08
CA VAL A 19 -3.24 1.97 43.33
C VAL A 19 -2.26 3.08 43.70
N SER A 20 -2.71 4.33 43.73
CA SER A 20 -1.86 5.48 44.10
C SER A 20 -1.27 5.30 45.50
N ARG A 21 -2.07 4.90 46.50
CA ARG A 21 -1.60 4.64 47.87
C ARG A 21 -0.58 3.51 47.92
N THR A 22 -0.81 2.43 47.19
CA THR A 22 0.10 1.29 47.13
C THR A 22 1.47 1.70 46.59
N ILE A 23 1.50 2.49 45.51
CA ILE A 23 2.75 2.99 44.93
C ILE A 23 3.42 4.00 45.87
N SER A 24 2.64 4.87 46.52
CA SER A 24 3.14 5.86 47.49
C SER A 24 3.76 5.24 48.74
N ALA A 25 3.35 4.01 49.08
CA ALA A 25 3.87 3.28 50.24
C ALA A 25 5.20 2.56 49.97
N LEU A 26 5.68 2.54 48.71
CA LEU A 26 6.97 1.94 48.37
C LEU A 26 8.12 2.71 49.02
N PRO A 27 9.15 2.01 49.56
CA PRO A 27 10.31 2.67 50.15
C PRO A 27 11.13 3.43 49.09
N PRO A 28 11.83 4.51 49.48
CA PRO A 28 12.65 5.28 48.57
C PRO A 28 13.76 4.42 47.96
N SER A 29 13.96 4.55 46.66
CA SER A 29 14.91 3.73 45.90
C SER A 29 15.49 4.50 44.71
N PRO A 30 16.60 4.04 44.10
CA PRO A 30 17.11 4.62 42.85
C PRO A 30 16.08 4.59 41.71
N PHE A 31 15.10 3.69 41.79
CA PHE A 31 14.03 3.55 40.81
C PHE A 31 13.15 4.81 40.72
N ASP A 32 12.94 5.54 41.82
CA ASP A 32 12.18 6.80 41.82
C ASP A 32 12.86 7.84 40.92
N THR A 33 14.19 7.94 40.97
CA THR A 33 14.99 8.81 40.11
C THR A 33 14.88 8.41 38.64
N VAL A 34 14.91 7.11 38.35
CA VAL A 34 14.71 6.59 36.99
C VAL A 34 13.31 6.97 36.48
N MET A 35 12.26 6.75 37.27
CA MET A 35 10.89 7.06 36.86
C MET A 35 10.66 8.56 36.65
N LYS A 36 11.24 9.41 37.50
CA LYS A 36 11.27 10.87 37.28
C LYS A 36 11.95 11.23 35.95
N THR A 37 13.10 10.64 35.68
CA THR A 37 13.87 10.89 34.45
C THR A 37 13.09 10.45 33.22
N VAL A 38 12.49 9.26 33.24
CA VAL A 38 11.62 8.74 32.16
C VAL A 38 10.43 9.67 31.94
N SER A 39 9.77 10.12 33.01
CA SER A 39 8.64 11.05 32.93
C SER A 39 9.04 12.40 32.33
N ILE A 40 10.23 12.92 32.65
CA ILE A 40 10.76 14.18 32.09
C ILE A 40 11.15 14.00 30.62
N ALA A 41 11.86 12.93 30.27
CA ALA A 41 12.29 12.65 28.89
C ALA A 41 11.11 12.45 27.93
N ALA A 42 9.96 11.97 28.44
CA ALA A 42 8.73 11.83 27.67
C ALA A 42 8.00 13.16 27.40
N ASN A 43 8.44 14.29 27.99
CA ASN A 43 7.82 15.60 27.73
C ASN A 43 7.96 16.01 26.27
N HIS A 44 6.91 16.67 25.76
CA HIS A 44 6.82 17.12 24.37
C HIS A 44 7.06 16.03 23.32
N SER A 45 6.90 14.75 23.69
CA SER A 45 7.20 13.59 22.85
C SER A 45 8.64 13.51 22.34
N VAL A 46 9.60 14.21 22.97
CA VAL A 46 11.02 14.24 22.53
C VAL A 46 11.60 12.83 22.41
N LEU A 47 11.41 12.01 23.45
CA LEU A 47 11.81 10.59 23.44
C LEU A 47 11.35 9.86 22.17
N TRP A 48 10.08 10.01 21.80
CA TRP A 48 9.50 9.31 20.66
C TRP A 48 9.98 9.87 19.32
N PHE A 49 10.20 11.18 19.22
CA PHE A 49 10.81 11.78 18.03
C PHE A 49 12.27 11.33 17.83
N THR A 50 13.03 11.17 18.92
CA THR A 50 14.38 10.60 18.86
C THR A 50 14.35 9.15 18.36
N VAL A 51 13.46 8.32 18.91
CA VAL A 51 13.28 6.94 18.42
C VAL A 51 12.85 6.93 16.96
N ALA A 52 11.93 7.80 16.56
CA ALA A 52 11.49 7.93 15.16
C ALA A 52 12.66 8.32 14.23
N ALA A 53 13.54 9.24 14.64
CA ALA A 53 14.70 9.64 13.87
C ALA A 53 15.68 8.46 13.67
N ILE A 54 15.94 7.68 14.72
CA ILE A 54 16.77 6.46 14.65
C ILE A 54 16.15 5.44 13.69
N LEU A 55 14.84 5.20 13.80
CA LEU A 55 14.13 4.28 12.91
C LEU A 55 14.12 4.77 11.45
N ALA A 56 14.03 6.08 11.21
CA ALA A 56 14.00 6.68 9.87
C ALA A 56 15.34 6.56 9.12
N ALA A 57 16.45 6.38 9.84
CA ALA A 57 17.79 6.20 9.26
C ALA A 57 17.88 4.94 8.38
N ARG A 58 17.14 3.87 8.73
CA ARG A 58 17.07 2.63 7.94
C ARG A 58 15.90 2.69 6.95
N ARG A 59 16.18 2.44 5.66
CA ARG A 59 15.14 2.34 4.61
C ARG A 59 14.19 1.16 4.88
N GLY A 60 13.05 1.10 4.18
CA GLY A 60 12.09 0.00 4.31
C GLY A 60 11.12 0.15 5.49
N ALA A 61 10.77 -0.97 6.14
CA ALA A 61 9.75 -1.04 7.19
C ALA A 61 10.04 -0.11 8.38
N SER A 62 11.31 0.05 8.76
CA SER A 62 11.72 0.93 9.87
C SER A 62 11.36 2.40 9.63
N ARG A 63 11.61 2.92 8.41
CA ARG A 63 11.22 4.28 8.04
C ARG A 63 9.69 4.46 7.96
N LYS A 64 8.97 3.45 7.45
CA LYS A 64 7.50 3.46 7.43
C LYS A 64 6.94 3.49 8.86
N ALA A 65 7.51 2.68 9.76
CA ALA A 65 7.18 2.65 11.18
C ALA A 65 7.39 4.02 11.86
N ALA A 66 8.53 4.67 11.59
CA ALA A 66 8.82 6.01 12.09
C ALA A 66 7.79 7.05 11.62
N ALA A 67 7.50 7.10 10.31
CA ALA A 67 6.55 8.04 9.74
C ALA A 67 5.13 7.85 10.29
N ARG A 68 4.68 6.58 10.37
CA ARG A 68 3.38 6.23 10.93
C ARG A 68 3.30 6.56 12.42
N GLY A 69 4.37 6.30 13.17
CA GLY A 69 4.47 6.64 14.60
C GLY A 69 4.36 8.13 14.86
N VAL A 70 5.07 8.96 14.08
CA VAL A 70 4.97 10.43 14.18
C VAL A 70 3.56 10.93 13.88
N LEU A 71 2.93 10.41 12.83
CA LEU A 71 1.53 10.73 12.50
C LEU A 71 0.58 10.34 13.63
N ALA A 72 0.78 9.16 14.23
CA ALA A 72 -0.03 8.67 15.34
C ALA A 72 0.13 9.54 16.60
N ILE A 73 1.35 10.00 16.92
CA ILE A 73 1.60 10.96 18.01
C ILE A 73 0.86 12.28 17.77
N ALA A 74 0.94 12.81 16.54
CA ALA A 74 0.26 14.07 16.21
C ALA A 74 -1.25 13.95 16.42
N GLY A 75 -1.87 12.86 15.92
CA GLY A 75 -3.29 12.58 16.14
C GLY A 75 -3.62 12.37 17.61
N ALA A 76 -2.85 11.57 18.34
CA ALA A 76 -3.08 11.28 19.76
C ALA A 76 -2.97 12.54 20.61
N SER A 77 -2.00 13.42 20.33
CA SER A 77 -1.85 14.69 21.03
C SER A 77 -3.02 15.65 20.72
N ALA A 78 -3.42 15.77 19.45
CA ALA A 78 -4.57 16.59 19.07
C ALA A 78 -5.86 16.11 19.73
N THR A 79 -6.11 14.80 19.77
CA THR A 79 -7.30 14.23 20.41
C THR A 79 -7.23 14.31 21.93
N ALA A 80 -6.15 13.84 22.55
CA ALA A 80 -6.03 13.81 24.01
C ALA A 80 -5.95 15.22 24.61
N ASN A 81 -5.01 16.06 24.13
CA ASN A 81 -4.76 17.38 24.71
C ASN A 81 -5.66 18.47 24.12
N GLY A 82 -5.98 18.40 22.82
CA GLY A 82 -6.76 19.43 22.13
C GLY A 82 -8.28 19.26 22.26
N LEU A 83 -8.77 18.02 22.32
CA LEU A 83 -10.22 17.73 22.33
C LEU A 83 -10.70 17.21 23.69
N LEU A 84 -10.17 16.09 24.17
CA LEU A 84 -10.72 15.39 25.33
C LEU A 84 -10.42 16.13 26.65
N LYS A 85 -9.20 16.63 26.81
CA LYS A 85 -8.76 17.26 28.05
C LYS A 85 -9.52 18.55 28.41
N PRO A 86 -9.92 19.42 27.45
CA PRO A 86 -10.85 20.53 27.71
C PRO A 86 -12.28 20.08 28.03
N LEU A 87 -12.76 18.98 27.44
CA LEU A 87 -14.14 18.51 27.58
C LEU A 87 -14.38 17.71 28.87
N MET A 88 -13.34 17.07 29.41
CA MET A 88 -13.45 16.15 30.55
C MET A 88 -12.46 16.54 31.65
N PRO A 89 -12.72 17.65 32.38
CA PRO A 89 -11.82 18.12 33.42
C PRO A 89 -11.79 17.14 34.59
N ARG A 90 -10.59 16.71 34.98
CA ARG A 90 -10.36 15.85 36.15
C ARG A 90 -9.22 16.39 37.00
N ARG A 91 -9.41 16.37 38.32
CA ARG A 91 -8.37 16.74 39.29
C ARG A 91 -7.30 15.65 39.35
N ARG A 92 -6.03 16.06 39.36
CA ARG A 92 -4.87 15.16 39.51
C ARG A 92 -4.84 14.54 40.92
N PRO A 93 -4.11 13.42 41.11
CA PRO A 93 -3.75 12.97 42.45
C PRO A 93 -3.13 14.14 43.23
N ALA A 94 -3.49 14.25 44.51
CA ALA A 94 -2.97 15.33 45.34
C ALA A 94 -1.46 15.10 45.52
N ALA A 95 -0.63 15.96 44.93
CA ALA A 95 0.83 15.88 45.11
C ALA A 95 1.24 15.97 46.60
N ALA A 96 0.39 16.56 47.44
CA ALA A 96 0.56 16.62 48.90
C ALA A 96 0.36 15.28 49.62
N GLU A 97 -0.29 14.30 48.99
CA GLU A 97 -0.48 12.94 49.53
C GLU A 97 0.66 11.99 49.15
N LEU A 98 1.65 12.46 48.37
CA LEU A 98 2.78 11.67 47.90
C LEU A 98 4.09 12.08 48.59
N PRO A 99 5.00 11.13 48.85
CA PRO A 99 6.33 11.45 49.36
C PRO A 99 7.11 12.36 48.40
N ALA A 100 7.85 13.33 48.94
CA ALA A 100 8.60 14.31 48.14
C ALA A 100 9.55 13.66 47.12
N TYR A 101 10.15 12.51 47.46
CA TYR A 101 11.05 11.77 46.58
C TYR A 101 10.37 11.12 45.37
N GLN A 102 9.03 11.05 45.31
CA GLN A 102 8.25 10.60 44.15
C GLN A 102 7.69 11.77 43.31
N THR A 103 7.48 12.94 43.93
CA THR A 103 6.90 14.11 43.23
C THR A 103 7.87 14.79 42.25
N LEU A 104 7.33 15.33 41.15
CA LEU A 104 8.08 16.16 40.22
C LEU A 104 8.28 17.58 40.77
N PRO A 105 9.41 18.25 40.49
CA PRO A 105 9.66 19.63 40.95
C PRO A 105 8.60 20.64 40.46
N ASN A 106 8.13 20.48 39.23
CA ASN A 106 7.15 21.35 38.59
C ASN A 106 5.97 20.53 38.05
N PRO A 107 4.99 20.17 38.89
CA PRO A 107 3.85 19.37 38.47
C PRO A 107 2.92 20.19 37.53
N PRO A 108 2.27 19.57 36.53
CA PRO A 108 1.39 20.28 35.62
C PRO A 108 0.13 20.78 36.32
N ARG A 109 -0.31 22.01 35.98
CA ARG A 109 -1.54 22.63 36.55
C ARG A 109 -2.82 22.36 35.74
N SER A 110 -2.70 21.81 34.53
CA SER A 110 -3.84 21.48 33.66
C SER A 110 -4.50 20.15 34.04
N SER A 111 -5.71 19.89 33.53
CA SER A 111 -6.51 18.66 33.77
C SER A 111 -5.66 17.37 33.70
N SER A 112 -5.99 16.40 34.55
CA SER A 112 -5.32 15.08 34.58
C SER A 112 -5.79 14.16 33.45
N PHE A 113 -7.03 14.29 32.99
CA PHE A 113 -7.64 13.31 32.09
C PHE A 113 -7.72 13.82 30.64
N PRO A 114 -7.48 12.97 29.63
CA PRO A 114 -6.66 11.74 29.71
C PRO A 114 -5.15 12.06 29.76
N SER A 115 -4.31 11.05 30.05
CA SER A 115 -2.85 11.21 30.04
C SER A 115 -2.32 11.33 28.60
N GLY A 116 -1.87 12.53 28.22
CA GLY A 116 -1.29 12.79 26.89
C GLY A 116 0.02 12.03 26.64
N HIS A 117 0.87 11.86 27.66
CA HIS A 117 2.12 11.08 27.54
C HIS A 117 1.84 9.60 27.28
N ALA A 118 0.87 9.01 28.00
CA ALA A 118 0.46 7.63 27.77
C ALA A 118 -0.18 7.46 26.39
N ALA A 119 -0.99 8.44 25.94
CA ALA A 119 -1.56 8.45 24.61
C ALA A 119 -0.49 8.48 23.50
N SER A 120 0.48 9.39 23.57
CA SER A 120 1.59 9.45 22.60
C SER A 120 2.45 8.18 22.62
N ALA A 121 2.76 7.64 23.81
CA ALA A 121 3.54 6.43 23.97
C ALA A 121 2.87 5.21 23.33
N ALA A 122 1.60 4.98 23.66
CA ALA A 122 0.82 3.89 23.10
C ALA A 122 0.59 4.07 21.60
N ALA A 123 0.33 5.30 21.14
CA ALA A 123 0.16 5.60 19.72
C ALA A 123 1.42 5.25 18.92
N PHE A 124 2.59 5.67 19.39
CA PHE A 124 3.85 5.40 18.71
C PHE A 124 4.19 3.91 18.70
N ALA A 125 4.16 3.25 19.87
CA ALA A 125 4.49 1.83 19.98
C ALA A 125 3.52 0.95 19.16
N THR A 126 2.22 1.25 19.20
CA THR A 126 1.21 0.53 18.40
C THR A 126 1.45 0.74 16.90
N ALA A 127 1.70 1.98 16.47
CA ALA A 127 1.98 2.28 15.06
C ALA A 127 3.25 1.59 14.56
N VAL A 128 4.31 1.52 15.36
CA VAL A 128 5.53 0.78 15.02
C VAL A 128 5.27 -0.72 14.96
N ALA A 129 4.54 -1.28 15.94
CA ALA A 129 4.20 -2.71 15.97
C ALA A 129 3.41 -3.15 14.73
N MET A 130 2.61 -2.26 14.15
CA MET A 130 1.85 -2.52 12.94
C MET A 130 2.71 -2.64 11.69
N GLU A 131 3.82 -1.90 11.61
CA GLU A 131 4.77 -1.97 10.49
C GLU A 131 5.87 -3.01 10.72
N SER A 132 6.24 -3.27 11.98
CA SER A 132 7.20 -4.30 12.37
C SER A 132 6.87 -4.81 13.78
N PRO A 133 6.30 -6.02 13.92
CA PRO A 133 5.96 -6.59 15.22
C PRO A 133 7.18 -6.72 16.14
N LYS A 134 8.35 -7.07 15.60
CA LYS A 134 9.62 -7.19 16.35
C LYS A 134 10.03 -5.85 16.99
N LEU A 135 9.99 -4.75 16.22
CA LEU A 135 10.28 -3.42 16.75
C LEU A 135 9.22 -2.95 17.74
N GLY A 136 7.95 -3.29 17.49
CA GLY A 136 6.85 -3.03 18.42
C GLY A 136 7.06 -3.68 19.79
N ILE A 137 7.42 -4.97 19.80
CA ILE A 137 7.74 -5.72 21.02
C ILE A 137 8.93 -5.08 21.74
N ALA A 138 9.97 -4.68 21.02
CA ALA A 138 11.13 -4.00 21.60
C ALA A 138 10.78 -2.64 22.24
N LEU A 139 9.80 -1.91 21.69
CA LEU A 139 9.37 -0.60 22.21
C LEU A 139 8.29 -0.68 23.30
N ALA A 140 7.56 -1.79 23.41
CA ALA A 140 6.47 -1.96 24.37
C ALA A 140 6.91 -1.73 25.84
N PRO A 141 8.06 -2.26 26.31
CA PRO A 141 8.55 -1.97 27.66
C PRO A 141 8.82 -0.49 27.92
N LEU A 142 9.33 0.24 26.91
CA LEU A 142 9.58 1.67 27.02
C LEU A 142 8.27 2.45 27.13
N ALA A 143 7.26 2.11 26.32
CA ALA A 143 5.94 2.72 26.38
C ALA A 143 5.25 2.45 27.72
N ALA A 144 5.34 1.20 28.21
CA ALA A 144 4.82 0.81 29.52
C ALA A 144 5.53 1.56 30.66
N SER A 145 6.85 1.73 30.59
CA SER A 145 7.63 2.51 31.56
C SER A 145 7.20 3.98 31.58
N VAL A 146 6.98 4.59 30.40
CA VAL A 146 6.44 5.96 30.33
C VAL A 146 5.05 6.04 30.96
N ALA A 147 4.15 5.10 30.64
CA ALA A 147 2.81 5.06 31.21
C ALA A 147 2.84 4.93 32.75
N TYR A 148 3.61 3.97 33.27
CA TYR A 148 3.78 3.75 34.69
C TYR A 148 4.41 4.95 35.41
N SER A 149 5.43 5.58 34.82
CA SER A 149 6.10 6.75 35.41
C SER A 149 5.12 7.88 35.76
N ARG A 150 4.03 8.04 35.00
CA ARG A 150 3.00 9.07 35.23
C ARG A 150 2.14 8.81 36.47
N VAL A 151 1.90 7.53 36.78
CA VAL A 151 1.21 7.13 38.01
C VAL A 151 2.18 7.21 39.18
N HIS A 152 3.40 6.72 38.99
CA HIS A 152 4.44 6.67 40.02
C HIS A 152 4.83 8.06 40.54
N VAL A 153 4.99 9.06 39.67
CA VAL A 153 5.28 10.43 40.11
C VAL A 153 4.02 11.23 40.48
N GLY A 154 2.86 10.57 40.51
CA GLY A 154 1.63 11.13 41.08
C GLY A 154 0.93 12.20 40.25
N VAL A 155 1.25 12.31 38.97
CA VAL A 155 0.68 13.35 38.10
C VAL A 155 -0.60 12.90 37.42
N HIS A 156 -0.86 11.59 37.33
CA HIS A 156 -2.06 11.02 36.71
C HIS A 156 -2.60 9.84 37.51
N TRP A 157 -3.91 9.65 37.45
CA TRP A 157 -4.53 8.42 37.94
C TRP A 157 -4.27 7.26 36.97
N THR A 158 -4.35 6.02 37.46
CA THR A 158 -4.15 4.81 36.63
C THR A 158 -5.15 4.76 35.48
N SER A 159 -6.41 5.11 35.71
CA SER A 159 -7.42 5.19 34.67
C SER A 159 -7.16 6.32 33.65
N ASP A 160 -6.55 7.45 34.04
CA ASP A 160 -6.13 8.50 33.09
C ASP A 160 -5.11 7.96 32.08
N VAL A 161 -4.20 7.10 32.56
CA VAL A 161 -3.16 6.43 31.78
C VAL A 161 -3.76 5.35 30.90
N ALA A 162 -4.65 4.51 31.43
CA ALA A 162 -5.34 3.47 30.68
C ALA A 162 -6.17 4.04 29.52
N VAL A 163 -6.98 5.07 29.79
CA VAL A 163 -7.76 5.74 28.73
C VAL A 163 -6.85 6.46 27.75
N GLY A 164 -5.79 7.13 28.22
CA GLY A 164 -4.79 7.74 27.36
C GLY A 164 -4.20 6.73 26.39
N ALA A 165 -3.73 5.58 26.90
CA ALA A 165 -3.19 4.50 26.08
C ALA A 165 -4.22 3.95 25.08
N ALA A 166 -5.47 3.73 25.49
CA ALA A 166 -6.54 3.27 24.61
C ALA A 166 -6.83 4.27 23.47
N VAL A 167 -6.89 5.57 23.77
CA VAL A 167 -7.04 6.63 22.76
C VAL A 167 -5.85 6.62 21.80
N GLY A 168 -4.63 6.56 22.33
CA GLY A 168 -3.40 6.51 21.53
C GLY A 168 -3.36 5.33 20.56
N SER A 169 -3.58 4.11 21.06
CA SER A 169 -3.67 2.91 20.24
C SER A 169 -4.82 2.98 19.23
N GLY A 170 -5.98 3.52 19.62
CA GLY A 170 -7.12 3.74 18.73
C GLY A 170 -6.78 4.67 17.55
N ILE A 171 -6.08 5.77 17.81
CA ILE A 171 -5.57 6.67 16.76
C ILE A 171 -4.56 5.95 15.86
N ALA A 172 -3.63 5.17 16.44
CA ALA A 172 -2.69 4.37 15.66
C ALA A 172 -3.42 3.37 14.74
N PHE A 173 -4.45 2.67 15.22
CA PHE A 173 -5.27 1.80 14.38
C PHE A 173 -6.05 2.56 13.31
N ALA A 174 -6.58 3.75 13.62
CA ALA A 174 -7.28 4.59 12.66
C ALA A 174 -6.39 4.95 11.47
N THR A 175 -5.07 5.07 11.66
CA THR A 175 -4.14 5.29 10.54
C THR A 175 -4.21 4.19 9.47
N ARG A 176 -4.69 2.96 9.77
CA ARG A 176 -4.86 1.88 8.75
C ARG A 176 -5.82 2.26 7.65
N ARG A 177 -6.74 3.17 7.97
CA ARG A 177 -7.76 3.62 7.04
C ARG A 177 -7.21 4.50 5.93
N TRP A 178 -6.01 5.04 6.08
CA TRP A 178 -5.28 5.70 5.00
C TRP A 178 -3.99 5.00 4.67
N TRP A 179 -3.36 4.35 5.63
CA TRP A 179 -2.08 3.67 5.46
C TRP A 179 -2.24 2.19 5.81
N PRO A 180 -2.72 1.38 4.85
CA PRO A 180 -2.81 -0.05 5.07
C PRO A 180 -1.43 -0.65 5.27
N VAL A 181 -1.34 -1.66 6.14
CA VAL A 181 -0.12 -2.47 6.30
C VAL A 181 -0.17 -3.59 5.27
N ARG A 182 0.82 -3.62 4.38
CA ARG A 182 1.08 -4.75 3.48
C ARG A 182 2.14 -5.63 4.14
N ARG A 183 1.79 -6.88 4.46
CA ARG A 183 2.69 -7.84 5.15
C ARG A 183 3.71 -8.48 4.21
N THR A 184 3.34 -8.67 2.96
CA THR A 184 4.20 -9.22 1.91
C THR A 184 3.94 -8.46 0.62
N ASP A 185 5.01 -8.20 -0.13
CA ASP A 185 4.91 -7.66 -1.47
C ASP A 185 4.41 -8.70 -2.48
N GLU A 186 4.32 -9.97 -2.11
CA GLU A 186 3.86 -11.04 -3.00
C GLU A 186 2.35 -11.16 -3.02
N ALA A 187 1.83 -11.26 -4.23
CA ALA A 187 0.49 -11.73 -4.49
C ALA A 187 0.45 -13.27 -4.43
N ARG A 188 -0.70 -13.79 -4.01
CA ARG A 188 -1.00 -15.22 -4.13
C ARG A 188 -1.23 -15.57 -5.59
N ALA A 189 -0.75 -16.72 -6.01
CA ALA A 189 -1.00 -17.25 -7.33
C ALA A 189 -0.86 -18.77 -7.26
N ARG A 190 -1.73 -19.50 -7.95
CA ARG A 190 -1.64 -20.97 -8.04
C ARG A 190 -0.34 -21.37 -8.77
N PRO A 191 0.43 -22.32 -8.24
CA PRO A 191 1.50 -22.96 -8.99
C PRO A 191 0.99 -23.65 -10.26
N LEU A 192 1.88 -23.81 -11.23
CA LEU A 192 1.65 -24.54 -12.47
C LEU A 192 2.62 -25.71 -12.56
N ASP A 193 2.10 -26.93 -12.65
CA ASP A 193 2.89 -28.17 -12.58
C ASP A 193 3.60 -28.54 -13.91
N ALA A 194 3.30 -27.83 -15.01
CA ALA A 194 3.77 -28.16 -16.35
C ALA A 194 4.24 -26.91 -17.10
N VAL A 195 5.44 -26.44 -16.76
CA VAL A 195 6.15 -25.40 -17.49
C VAL A 195 7.54 -25.92 -17.86
N PRO A 196 8.07 -25.66 -19.07
CA PRO A 196 9.37 -26.15 -19.48
C PRO A 196 10.48 -25.70 -18.51
N ALA A 197 11.33 -26.64 -18.08
CA ALA A 197 12.59 -26.27 -17.46
C ALA A 197 13.53 -25.73 -18.54
N LEU A 198 14.23 -24.63 -18.24
CA LEU A 198 15.15 -23.94 -19.14
C LEU A 198 16.54 -23.92 -18.48
N PRO A 199 17.23 -25.08 -18.36
CA PRO A 199 18.58 -25.11 -17.81
C PRO A 199 19.48 -24.17 -18.62
N ASP A 200 20.23 -23.33 -17.92
CA ASP A 200 21.11 -22.31 -18.51
C ASP A 200 20.40 -21.34 -19.50
N GLY A 201 19.06 -21.29 -19.49
CA GLY A 201 18.26 -20.46 -20.39
C GLY A 201 17.97 -21.09 -21.76
N GLU A 202 18.15 -22.40 -21.94
CA GLU A 202 17.84 -23.07 -23.21
C GLU A 202 16.37 -22.85 -23.64
N GLY A 203 16.16 -22.34 -24.85
CA GLY A 203 14.82 -22.04 -25.38
C GLY A 203 14.22 -20.71 -24.91
N LEU A 204 14.99 -19.86 -24.19
CA LEU A 204 14.57 -18.55 -23.73
C LEU A 204 14.99 -17.44 -24.70
N VAL A 205 14.04 -16.60 -25.12
CA VAL A 205 14.31 -15.30 -25.75
C VAL A 205 13.99 -14.20 -24.74
N LEU A 206 14.96 -13.37 -24.40
CA LEU A 206 14.81 -12.33 -23.38
C LEU A 206 15.24 -10.97 -23.92
N VAL A 207 14.39 -9.95 -23.75
CA VAL A 207 14.75 -8.56 -24.05
C VAL A 207 15.26 -7.88 -22.78
N SER A 208 16.47 -7.34 -22.85
CA SER A 208 17.09 -6.51 -21.82
C SER A 208 16.89 -5.04 -22.16
N ASN A 209 16.14 -4.32 -21.31
CA ASN A 209 15.91 -2.89 -21.46
C ASN A 209 16.82 -2.07 -20.53
N GLN A 210 17.94 -1.60 -21.07
CA GLN A 210 18.96 -0.82 -20.35
C GLN A 210 18.46 0.57 -19.92
N ARG A 211 17.36 1.04 -20.51
CA ARG A 211 16.74 2.34 -20.16
C ARG A 211 15.83 2.24 -18.94
N SER A 212 15.51 1.03 -18.50
CA SER A 212 14.76 0.79 -17.28
C SER A 212 15.70 0.72 -16.09
N GLY A 213 15.49 1.58 -15.08
CA GLY A 213 16.25 1.52 -13.82
C GLY A 213 17.48 2.44 -13.78
N ASP A 214 18.63 1.92 -13.33
CA ASP A 214 19.87 2.68 -13.25
C ASP A 214 20.49 2.85 -14.64
N PRO A 215 20.63 4.09 -15.16
CA PRO A 215 21.17 4.32 -16.50
C PRO A 215 22.63 3.90 -16.67
N ASN A 216 23.35 3.59 -15.59
CA ASN A 216 24.75 3.15 -15.63
C ASN A 216 24.91 1.63 -15.51
N HIS A 217 23.80 0.88 -15.42
CA HIS A 217 23.84 -0.57 -15.27
C HIS A 217 23.16 -1.25 -16.46
N ASP A 218 23.93 -1.97 -17.26
CA ASP A 218 23.40 -2.85 -18.29
C ASP A 218 23.26 -4.28 -17.71
N PRO A 219 22.02 -4.79 -17.54
CA PRO A 219 21.83 -6.13 -17.00
C PRO A 219 22.15 -7.24 -18.01
N SER A 220 22.41 -6.91 -19.29
CA SER A 220 22.61 -7.91 -20.35
C SER A 220 23.84 -8.78 -20.09
N GLU A 221 24.95 -8.23 -19.60
CA GLU A 221 26.16 -9.01 -19.32
C GLU A 221 25.93 -10.03 -18.18
N GLU A 222 25.20 -9.64 -17.15
CA GLU A 222 24.83 -10.53 -16.04
C GLU A 222 23.91 -11.65 -16.52
N LEU A 223 22.96 -11.31 -17.40
CA LEU A 223 22.03 -12.27 -17.99
C LEU A 223 22.74 -13.26 -18.91
N GLU A 224 23.61 -12.79 -19.80
CA GLU A 224 24.42 -13.64 -20.69
C GLU A 224 25.33 -14.59 -19.88
N LYS A 225 25.83 -14.14 -18.73
CA LYS A 225 26.65 -14.97 -17.83
C LYS A 225 25.82 -16.03 -17.10
N ASN A 226 24.64 -15.67 -16.58
CA ASN A 226 23.82 -16.56 -15.76
C ASN A 226 22.88 -17.46 -16.59
N LEU A 227 22.59 -17.08 -17.83
CA LEU A 227 21.74 -17.80 -18.78
C LEU A 227 22.46 -17.91 -20.15
N PRO A 228 23.58 -18.64 -20.23
CA PRO A 228 24.44 -18.65 -21.42
C PRO A 228 23.81 -19.29 -22.67
N ALA A 229 22.73 -20.07 -22.52
CA ALA A 229 21.98 -20.66 -23.63
C ALA A 229 20.77 -19.81 -24.07
N ALA A 230 20.48 -18.70 -23.36
CA ALA A 230 19.40 -17.79 -23.74
C ALA A 230 19.81 -16.84 -24.87
N VAL A 231 18.84 -16.46 -25.70
CA VAL A 231 19.00 -15.36 -26.67
C VAL A 231 18.65 -14.06 -25.97
N VAL A 232 19.68 -13.28 -25.60
CA VAL A 232 19.52 -11.97 -24.95
C VAL A 232 19.57 -10.85 -25.99
N LEU A 233 18.44 -10.16 -26.16
CA LEU A 233 18.28 -9.02 -27.06
C LEU A 233 18.43 -7.72 -26.27
N ARG A 234 19.05 -6.69 -26.85
CA ARG A 234 19.17 -5.36 -26.23
C ARG A 234 18.12 -4.43 -26.82
N ALA A 235 17.29 -3.80 -25.98
CA ALA A 235 16.17 -2.99 -26.42
C ALA A 235 16.61 -1.69 -27.13
N THR A 236 16.37 -1.61 -28.44
CA THR A 236 16.67 -0.43 -29.26
C THR A 236 15.63 0.69 -29.09
N PRO A 237 16.01 1.98 -29.17
CA PRO A 237 15.06 3.10 -29.11
C PRO A 237 14.05 3.17 -30.24
N GLU A 238 14.36 2.56 -31.37
CA GLU A 238 13.59 2.66 -32.60
C GLU A 238 12.50 1.61 -32.71
N GLN A 239 12.49 0.60 -31.82
CA GLN A 239 11.54 -0.50 -31.85
C GLN A 239 10.93 -0.74 -30.46
N ASP A 240 9.63 -0.99 -30.45
CA ASP A 240 8.92 -1.36 -29.23
C ASP A 240 9.34 -2.78 -28.77
N ILE A 241 9.21 -3.03 -27.46
CA ILE A 241 9.69 -4.28 -26.85
C ILE A 241 8.88 -5.48 -27.32
N ASP A 242 7.57 -5.30 -27.47
CA ASP A 242 6.67 -6.31 -27.99
C ASP A 242 7.02 -6.67 -29.44
N ASP A 243 7.28 -5.69 -30.30
CA ASP A 243 7.70 -5.93 -31.70
C ASP A 243 9.03 -6.70 -31.78
N GLN A 244 10.02 -6.35 -30.94
CA GLN A 244 11.31 -7.07 -30.88
C GLN A 244 11.13 -8.52 -30.43
N LEU A 245 10.31 -8.77 -29.40
CA LEU A 245 10.00 -10.12 -28.93
C LEU A 245 9.25 -10.91 -30.00
N GLU A 246 8.22 -10.33 -30.62
CA GLU A 246 7.43 -10.98 -31.67
C GLU A 246 8.30 -11.40 -32.86
N ALA A 247 9.20 -10.52 -33.32
CA ALA A 247 10.14 -10.80 -34.39
C ALA A 247 11.12 -11.93 -34.02
N ALA A 248 11.74 -11.86 -32.85
CA ALA A 248 12.70 -12.86 -32.41
C ALA A 248 12.10 -14.25 -32.18
N VAL A 249 10.85 -14.30 -31.70
CA VAL A 249 10.08 -15.54 -31.58
C VAL A 249 9.72 -16.10 -32.97
N ALA A 250 9.29 -15.25 -33.91
CA ALA A 250 8.96 -15.68 -35.27
C ALA A 250 10.17 -16.27 -36.01
N GLU A 251 11.37 -15.71 -35.80
CA GLU A 251 12.62 -16.24 -36.39
C GLU A 251 13.03 -17.62 -35.84
N ARG A 252 12.55 -18.02 -34.66
CA ARG A 252 13.03 -19.18 -33.89
C ARG A 252 11.88 -20.05 -33.36
N GLU A 253 10.74 -20.07 -34.04
CA GLU A 253 9.47 -20.61 -33.52
C GLU A 253 9.60 -22.03 -32.95
N GLU A 254 10.37 -22.91 -33.59
CA GLU A 254 10.56 -24.30 -33.12
C GLU A 254 11.46 -24.44 -31.88
N TRP A 255 12.38 -23.49 -31.67
CA TRP A 255 13.34 -23.51 -30.56
C TRP A 255 12.79 -22.82 -29.31
N VAL A 256 12.00 -21.76 -29.47
CA VAL A 256 11.48 -20.98 -28.34
C VAL A 256 10.55 -21.83 -27.47
N ARG A 257 10.80 -21.78 -26.16
CA ARG A 257 10.00 -22.43 -25.11
C ARG A 257 9.47 -21.43 -24.09
N ALA A 258 10.11 -20.27 -23.96
CA ALA A 258 9.66 -19.16 -23.13
C ALA A 258 10.19 -17.83 -23.66
N ILE A 259 9.55 -16.74 -23.25
CA ILE A 259 10.06 -15.40 -23.47
C ILE A 259 10.31 -14.71 -22.14
N GLY A 260 11.13 -13.65 -22.15
CA GLY A 260 11.43 -12.91 -20.94
C GLY A 260 11.73 -11.45 -21.19
N VAL A 261 11.77 -10.71 -20.09
CA VAL A 261 12.21 -9.32 -20.10
C VAL A 261 12.95 -8.95 -18.83
N ALA A 262 14.05 -8.24 -18.99
CA ALA A 262 14.74 -7.54 -17.92
C ALA A 262 14.43 -6.04 -18.05
N GLY A 263 13.52 -5.55 -17.21
CA GLY A 263 13.09 -4.15 -17.26
C GLY A 263 12.17 -3.73 -16.13
N GLY A 264 11.60 -2.52 -16.26
CA GLY A 264 10.54 -2.02 -15.38
C GLY A 264 9.14 -2.48 -15.80
N ASP A 265 8.12 -1.98 -15.09
CA ASP A 265 6.73 -2.44 -15.24
C ASP A 265 6.16 -2.31 -16.66
N GLY A 266 6.54 -1.27 -17.41
CA GLY A 266 6.10 -1.09 -18.82
C GLY A 266 6.68 -2.16 -19.75
N SER A 267 7.99 -2.45 -19.63
CA SER A 267 8.66 -3.52 -20.38
C SER A 267 8.04 -4.89 -20.07
N VAL A 268 7.67 -5.12 -18.81
CA VAL A 268 7.01 -6.35 -18.36
C VAL A 268 5.59 -6.46 -18.91
N ALA A 269 4.82 -5.37 -18.97
CA ALA A 269 3.50 -5.37 -19.58
C ALA A 269 3.55 -5.69 -21.09
N ALA A 270 4.52 -5.13 -21.82
CA ALA A 270 4.74 -5.43 -23.23
C ALA A 270 5.08 -6.92 -23.44
N ALA A 271 6.04 -7.46 -22.68
CA ALA A 271 6.40 -8.87 -22.77
C ALA A 271 5.25 -9.80 -22.37
N ALA A 272 4.47 -9.45 -21.35
CA ALA A 272 3.30 -10.23 -20.94
C ALA A 272 2.22 -10.27 -22.04
N THR A 273 2.06 -9.19 -22.81
CA THR A 273 1.15 -9.16 -23.96
C THR A 273 1.56 -10.16 -25.04
N VAL A 274 2.86 -10.22 -25.36
CA VAL A 274 3.40 -11.20 -26.32
C VAL A 274 3.26 -12.62 -25.78
N ALA A 275 3.58 -12.85 -24.50
CA ALA A 275 3.45 -14.14 -23.83
C ALA A 275 2.00 -14.66 -23.90
N GLY A 276 1.03 -13.79 -23.63
CA GLY A 276 -0.40 -14.11 -23.73
C GLY A 276 -0.84 -14.50 -25.15
N ARG A 277 -0.39 -13.74 -26.16
CA ARG A 277 -0.72 -13.99 -27.58
C ARG A 277 -0.08 -15.27 -28.12
N ARG A 278 1.19 -15.52 -27.80
CA ARG A 278 1.95 -16.69 -28.25
C ARG A 278 1.75 -17.93 -27.37
N HIS A 279 1.04 -17.80 -26.26
CA HIS A 279 0.86 -18.85 -25.26
C HIS A 279 2.19 -19.40 -24.71
N LEU A 280 3.16 -18.51 -24.52
CA LEU A 280 4.48 -18.85 -23.98
C LEU A 280 4.59 -18.44 -22.50
N PRO A 281 5.31 -19.22 -21.68
CA PRO A 281 5.73 -18.80 -20.35
C PRO A 281 6.56 -17.52 -20.38
N LEU A 282 6.46 -16.71 -19.32
CA LEU A 282 7.12 -15.42 -19.15
C LEU A 282 8.16 -15.47 -18.03
N VAL A 283 9.38 -15.05 -18.34
CA VAL A 283 10.46 -14.78 -17.37
C VAL A 283 10.52 -13.28 -17.09
N VAL A 284 10.54 -12.89 -15.82
CA VAL A 284 10.64 -11.49 -15.41
C VAL A 284 11.89 -11.28 -14.60
N VAL A 285 12.76 -10.36 -15.04
CA VAL A 285 13.97 -9.96 -14.30
C VAL A 285 13.82 -8.50 -13.84
N PRO A 286 13.80 -8.23 -12.52
CA PRO A 286 13.47 -6.91 -11.99
C PRO A 286 14.66 -5.94 -12.07
N THR A 287 14.81 -5.24 -13.19
CA THR A 287 15.90 -4.25 -13.38
C THR A 287 15.43 -2.79 -13.35
N GLY A 288 14.12 -2.53 -13.28
CA GLY A 288 13.55 -1.19 -13.17
C GLY A 288 13.60 -0.58 -11.76
N THR A 289 13.10 0.66 -11.63
CA THR A 289 13.14 1.43 -10.38
C THR A 289 12.15 0.94 -9.31
N LEU A 290 10.94 0.56 -9.72
CA LEU A 290 9.84 0.21 -8.81
C LEU A 290 9.51 -1.28 -8.82
N ASN A 291 9.60 -1.93 -9.97
CA ASN A 291 9.40 -3.37 -10.21
C ASN A 291 8.15 -3.91 -9.51
N HIS A 292 7.03 -3.18 -9.64
CA HIS A 292 5.80 -3.51 -8.93
C HIS A 292 5.29 -4.91 -9.29
N PHE A 293 5.27 -5.25 -10.58
CA PHE A 293 4.79 -6.55 -11.02
C PHE A 293 5.73 -7.69 -10.60
N ALA A 294 7.04 -7.54 -10.79
CA ALA A 294 8.01 -8.56 -10.39
C ALA A 294 7.92 -8.87 -8.89
N ARG A 295 7.74 -7.85 -8.05
CA ARG A 295 7.50 -8.00 -6.61
C ARG A 295 6.17 -8.68 -6.30
N ASP A 296 5.11 -8.35 -7.04
CA ASP A 296 3.81 -9.02 -6.90
C ASP A 296 3.92 -10.51 -7.26
N VAL A 297 4.69 -10.88 -8.28
CA VAL A 297 5.00 -12.29 -8.61
C VAL A 297 5.87 -12.92 -7.52
N GLY A 298 6.75 -12.15 -6.91
CA GLY A 298 7.71 -12.60 -5.91
C GLY A 298 9.07 -12.96 -6.49
N VAL A 299 9.49 -12.24 -7.52
CA VAL A 299 10.85 -12.25 -8.10
C VAL A 299 11.52 -10.93 -7.78
N TYR A 300 12.62 -10.98 -7.03
CA TYR A 300 13.30 -9.83 -6.46
C TYR A 300 14.67 -9.56 -7.07
N ASP A 301 15.28 -10.56 -7.68
CA ASP A 301 16.58 -10.45 -8.34
C ASP A 301 16.74 -11.45 -9.49
N THR A 302 17.82 -11.30 -10.26
CA THR A 302 18.14 -12.14 -11.42
C THR A 302 18.29 -13.62 -11.04
N GLN A 303 18.87 -13.92 -9.88
CA GLN A 303 19.12 -15.30 -9.48
C GLN A 303 17.80 -16.03 -9.19
N GLU A 304 16.81 -15.38 -8.57
CA GLU A 304 15.50 -15.99 -8.38
C GLU A 304 14.81 -16.34 -9.71
N ALA A 305 15.00 -15.53 -10.75
CA ALA A 305 14.51 -15.83 -12.09
C ALA A 305 15.24 -17.06 -12.68
N VAL A 306 16.57 -17.10 -12.56
CA VAL A 306 17.41 -18.23 -13.03
C VAL A 306 17.03 -19.54 -12.33
N ASP A 307 16.92 -19.51 -11.01
CA ASP A 307 16.52 -20.66 -10.17
C ASP A 307 15.15 -21.20 -10.61
N ALA A 308 14.18 -20.31 -10.78
CA ALA A 308 12.83 -20.67 -11.20
C ALA A 308 12.79 -21.25 -12.62
N THR A 309 13.53 -20.66 -13.57
CA THR A 309 13.59 -21.16 -14.94
C THR A 309 14.29 -22.50 -15.05
N ALA A 310 15.38 -22.71 -14.30
CA ALA A 310 16.12 -23.97 -14.31
C ALA A 310 15.27 -25.12 -13.74
N ALA A 311 14.43 -24.84 -12.74
CA ALA A 311 13.54 -25.82 -12.13
C ALA A 311 12.19 -26.00 -12.86
N GLY A 312 11.84 -25.13 -13.82
CA GLY A 312 10.52 -25.16 -14.47
C GLY A 312 9.39 -24.70 -13.54
N GLU A 313 9.68 -23.87 -12.54
CA GLU A 313 8.73 -23.45 -11.52
C GLU A 313 8.01 -22.17 -11.93
N ALA A 314 6.69 -22.20 -12.01
CA ALA A 314 5.88 -21.07 -12.41
C ALA A 314 4.56 -20.97 -11.65
N VAL A 315 3.96 -19.79 -11.72
CA VAL A 315 2.62 -19.51 -11.22
C VAL A 315 1.73 -18.96 -12.32
N ALA A 316 0.42 -19.13 -12.16
CA ALA A 316 -0.55 -18.55 -13.10
C ALA A 316 -0.72 -17.05 -12.85
N VAL A 317 -0.66 -16.27 -13.92
CA VAL A 317 -0.99 -14.84 -13.89
C VAL A 317 -2.06 -14.54 -14.93
N ASP A 318 -3.18 -13.99 -14.48
CA ASP A 318 -4.25 -13.52 -15.35
C ASP A 318 -3.77 -12.33 -16.17
N LEU A 319 -4.27 -12.21 -17.40
CA LEU A 319 -4.16 -10.99 -18.19
C LEU A 319 -5.55 -10.39 -18.38
N GLY A 320 -5.63 -9.07 -18.24
CA GLY A 320 -6.80 -8.33 -18.70
C GLY A 320 -6.80 -8.26 -20.22
N VAL A 321 -7.96 -8.41 -20.82
CA VAL A 321 -8.21 -8.21 -22.26
C VAL A 321 -9.19 -7.06 -22.39
N VAL A 322 -8.93 -6.17 -23.34
CA VAL A 322 -9.89 -5.16 -23.78
C VAL A 322 -10.14 -5.30 -25.27
N ASP A 323 -11.39 -5.56 -25.60
CA ASP A 323 -11.91 -5.55 -26.96
C ASP A 323 -12.41 -4.12 -27.24
N VAL A 324 -11.80 -3.47 -28.24
CA VAL A 324 -12.08 -2.09 -28.64
C VAL A 324 -13.10 -2.09 -29.77
N HIS A 325 -14.22 -1.43 -29.51
CA HIS A 325 -15.32 -1.30 -30.45
C HIS A 325 -15.44 0.16 -30.90
N PRO A 326 -15.79 0.43 -32.17
CA PRO A 326 -15.73 1.77 -32.77
C PRO A 326 -16.77 2.78 -32.26
N GLY A 327 -17.53 2.48 -31.20
CA GLY A 327 -18.90 2.99 -30.98
C GLY A 327 -19.15 4.50 -30.87
N ARG A 328 -19.21 5.26 -31.98
CA ARG A 328 -20.45 5.90 -32.50
C ARG A 328 -20.23 6.50 -33.90
N GLY A 329 -21.12 6.14 -34.83
CA GLY A 329 -21.12 6.54 -36.24
C GLY A 329 -22.01 5.61 -37.08
N ALA A 330 -21.55 4.38 -37.35
CA ALA A 330 -22.23 3.43 -38.26
C ALA A 330 -23.15 2.40 -37.58
N ASP A 331 -22.81 1.86 -36.41
CA ASP A 331 -23.71 1.01 -35.61
C ASP A 331 -23.20 0.89 -34.15
N PRO A 332 -23.83 1.57 -33.17
CA PRO A 332 -23.43 1.50 -31.76
C PRO A 332 -23.65 0.11 -31.13
N LEU A 333 -24.35 -0.80 -31.81
CA LEU A 333 -24.56 -2.19 -31.41
C LEU A 333 -23.63 -3.16 -32.16
N SER A 334 -22.71 -2.66 -32.98
CA SER A 334 -21.75 -3.53 -33.65
C SER A 334 -20.86 -4.22 -32.63
N ASP A 335 -20.95 -5.54 -32.59
CA ASP A 335 -20.04 -6.40 -31.84
C ASP A 335 -18.69 -6.58 -32.55
N ALA A 336 -18.44 -5.85 -33.65
CA ALA A 336 -17.17 -5.88 -34.34
C ALA A 336 -16.06 -5.34 -33.42
N VAL A 337 -15.10 -6.21 -33.13
CA VAL A 337 -13.86 -5.86 -32.45
C VAL A 337 -12.91 -5.30 -33.49
N VAL A 338 -12.60 -4.01 -33.42
CA VAL A 338 -11.64 -3.34 -34.32
C VAL A 338 -10.21 -3.68 -33.89
N ARG A 339 -10.00 -3.81 -32.59
CA ARG A 339 -8.70 -4.20 -32.02
C ARG A 339 -8.90 -4.87 -30.66
N GLN A 340 -8.02 -5.82 -30.36
CA GLN A 340 -7.93 -6.44 -29.05
C GLN A 340 -6.57 -6.12 -28.44
N ARG A 341 -6.55 -5.78 -27.15
CA ARG A 341 -5.33 -5.55 -26.39
C ARG A 341 -5.33 -6.29 -25.07
N HIS A 342 -4.13 -6.60 -24.60
CA HIS A 342 -3.92 -7.15 -23.27
C HIS A 342 -3.39 -6.05 -22.34
N PHE A 343 -3.65 -6.20 -21.04
CA PHE A 343 -3.05 -5.38 -20.00
C PHE A 343 -2.76 -6.23 -18.77
N LEU A 344 -1.63 -5.96 -18.13
CA LEU A 344 -1.11 -6.73 -17.02
C LEU A 344 -1.60 -6.19 -15.68
N ASN A 345 -1.66 -4.86 -15.54
CA ASN A 345 -1.99 -4.19 -14.30
C ASN A 345 -3.34 -3.51 -14.39
N THR A 346 -3.46 -2.48 -15.24
CA THR A 346 -4.63 -1.58 -15.18
C THR A 346 -4.99 -0.98 -16.54
N ALA A 347 -6.28 -0.83 -16.78
CA ALA A 347 -6.85 0.00 -17.82
C ALA A 347 -7.67 1.15 -17.19
N SER A 348 -7.73 2.32 -17.82
CA SER A 348 -8.45 3.46 -17.29
C SER A 348 -9.01 4.40 -18.36
N LEU A 349 -10.15 5.03 -18.04
CA LEU A 349 -10.80 6.07 -18.85
C LEU A 349 -10.89 7.39 -18.06
N GLY A 350 -10.81 8.51 -18.79
CA GLY A 350 -10.84 9.85 -18.22
C GLY A 350 -9.48 10.23 -17.61
N SER A 351 -9.47 11.13 -16.63
CA SER A 351 -8.23 11.75 -16.12
C SER A 351 -7.46 10.92 -15.08
N TYR A 352 -7.60 9.58 -15.09
CA TYR A 352 -6.84 8.71 -14.18
C TYR A 352 -5.32 8.68 -14.51
N PRO A 353 -4.87 8.63 -15.77
CA PRO A 353 -3.44 8.69 -16.08
C PRO A 353 -2.79 9.98 -15.56
N ASP A 354 -3.48 11.12 -15.69
CA ASP A 354 -3.02 12.40 -15.14
C ASP A 354 -2.87 12.35 -13.62
N LEU A 355 -3.78 11.66 -12.93
CA LEU A 355 -3.73 11.46 -11.48
C LEU A 355 -2.50 10.67 -11.05
N VAL A 356 -2.21 9.57 -11.73
CA VAL A 356 -1.03 8.73 -11.45
C VAL A 356 0.26 9.51 -11.72
N ARG A 357 0.34 10.20 -12.86
CA ARG A 357 1.50 11.00 -13.25
C ARG A 357 1.79 12.14 -12.26
N LEU A 358 0.77 12.88 -11.85
CA LEU A 358 0.92 13.97 -10.87
C LEU A 358 1.27 13.42 -9.48
N ARG A 359 0.69 12.29 -9.07
CA ARG A 359 1.02 11.61 -7.82
C ARG A 359 2.51 11.25 -7.80
N GLU A 360 3.01 10.56 -8.82
CA GLU A 360 4.40 10.11 -8.89
C GLU A 360 5.39 11.27 -8.82
N LYS A 361 5.09 12.36 -9.54
CA LYS A 361 5.90 13.59 -9.48
C LYS A 361 6.02 14.17 -8.07
N TRP A 362 4.98 14.05 -7.25
CA TRP A 362 4.93 14.64 -5.90
C TRP A 362 5.21 13.66 -4.77
N GLU A 363 5.15 12.36 -5.04
CA GLU A 363 5.34 11.30 -4.06
C GLU A 363 6.70 11.41 -3.36
N GLY A 364 7.76 11.69 -4.12
CA GLY A 364 9.12 11.83 -3.56
C GLY A 364 9.24 12.96 -2.52
N ARG A 365 8.43 14.01 -2.63
CA ARG A 365 8.48 15.18 -1.73
C ARG A 365 7.50 15.07 -0.57
N TRP A 366 6.29 14.58 -0.82
CA TRP A 366 5.17 14.66 0.14
C TRP A 366 4.69 13.29 0.64
N GLY A 367 5.25 12.19 0.12
CA GLY A 367 4.80 10.83 0.41
C GLY A 367 3.53 10.44 -0.35
N LYS A 368 3.21 9.14 -0.34
CA LYS A 368 2.16 8.54 -1.18
C LYS A 368 0.78 9.19 -1.04
N TRP A 369 0.24 9.27 0.19
CA TRP A 369 -1.13 9.71 0.43
C TRP A 369 -1.35 11.21 0.25
N PRO A 370 -0.47 12.10 0.76
CA PRO A 370 -0.61 13.54 0.51
C PRO A 370 -0.41 13.90 -0.96
N ALA A 371 0.55 13.27 -1.65
CA ALA A 371 0.73 13.47 -3.09
C ALA A 371 -0.51 13.08 -3.89
N PHE A 372 -1.11 11.93 -3.56
CA PHE A 372 -2.35 11.49 -4.21
C PHE A 372 -3.51 12.46 -3.96
N ALA A 373 -3.73 12.92 -2.72
CA ALA A 373 -4.80 13.85 -2.41
C ALA A 373 -4.65 15.18 -3.17
N ALA A 374 -3.42 15.71 -3.23
CA ALA A 374 -3.12 16.91 -3.99
C ALA A 374 -3.33 16.70 -5.51
N ALA A 375 -2.85 15.57 -6.04
CA ALA A 375 -3.04 15.22 -7.45
C ALA A 375 -4.54 15.10 -7.79
N LEU A 376 -5.34 14.47 -6.93
CA LEU A 376 -6.79 14.37 -7.10
C LEU A 376 -7.47 15.74 -7.13
N VAL A 377 -7.08 16.67 -6.25
CA VAL A 377 -7.62 18.04 -6.27
C VAL A 377 -7.32 18.73 -7.60
N VAL A 378 -6.08 18.62 -8.09
CA VAL A 378 -5.66 19.27 -9.35
C VAL A 378 -6.34 18.65 -10.56
N VAL A 379 -6.38 17.32 -10.64
CA VAL A 379 -7.06 16.59 -11.71
C VAL A 379 -8.54 16.94 -11.72
N LEU A 380 -9.24 16.82 -10.59
CA LEU A 380 -10.69 17.09 -10.54
C LEU A 380 -11.03 18.55 -10.89
N ARG A 381 -10.13 19.51 -10.65
CA ARG A 381 -10.34 20.92 -11.03
C ARG A 381 -10.29 21.13 -12.54
N ARG A 382 -9.54 20.32 -13.28
CA ARG A 382 -9.33 20.45 -14.74
C ARG A 382 -10.09 19.42 -15.56
N ALA A 383 -10.45 18.29 -14.94
CA ALA A 383 -11.11 17.19 -15.61
C ALA A 383 -12.51 17.57 -16.08
N GLU A 384 -12.86 17.07 -17.27
CA GLU A 384 -14.21 17.09 -17.81
C GLU A 384 -14.90 15.75 -17.52
N PRO A 385 -16.19 15.74 -17.13
CA PRO A 385 -16.91 14.49 -16.91
C PRO A 385 -17.06 13.69 -18.21
N VAL A 386 -16.72 12.40 -18.16
CA VAL A 386 -17.01 11.44 -19.23
C VAL A 386 -18.35 10.77 -18.95
N ARG A 387 -19.24 10.71 -19.95
CA ARG A 387 -20.50 9.96 -19.81
C ARG A 387 -20.32 8.54 -20.31
N ILE A 388 -20.45 7.59 -19.39
CA ILE A 388 -20.28 6.16 -19.64
C ILE A 388 -21.56 5.40 -19.30
N LYS A 389 -21.82 4.29 -19.98
CA LYS A 389 -22.85 3.32 -19.64
C LYS A 389 -22.19 2.11 -19.05
N VAL A 390 -22.64 1.72 -17.87
CA VAL A 390 -22.18 0.53 -17.16
C VAL A 390 -23.42 -0.19 -16.66
N ASP A 391 -23.55 -1.49 -16.94
CA ASP A 391 -24.72 -2.31 -16.58
C ASP A 391 -26.05 -1.74 -17.08
N GLY A 392 -26.08 -1.27 -18.33
CA GLY A 392 -27.28 -0.69 -18.93
C GLY A 392 -27.64 0.70 -18.41
N ARG A 393 -26.88 1.29 -17.47
CA ARG A 393 -27.17 2.60 -16.88
C ARG A 393 -26.10 3.63 -17.21
N TRP A 394 -26.54 4.82 -17.60
CA TRP A 394 -25.66 5.95 -17.88
C TRP A 394 -25.23 6.67 -16.59
N PHE A 395 -23.94 6.91 -16.47
CA PHE A 395 -23.30 7.67 -15.40
C PHE A 395 -22.38 8.75 -16.00
N SER A 396 -22.34 9.92 -15.38
CA SER A 396 -21.22 10.84 -15.61
C SER A 396 -20.13 10.53 -14.59
N VAL A 397 -18.90 10.31 -15.03
CA VAL A 397 -17.76 9.96 -14.18
C VAL A 397 -16.58 10.90 -14.42
N TRP A 398 -15.78 11.13 -13.38
CA TRP A 398 -14.49 11.81 -13.47
C TRP A 398 -13.37 10.86 -13.93
N LEU A 399 -13.47 9.60 -13.51
CA LEU A 399 -12.50 8.56 -13.80
C LEU A 399 -13.16 7.18 -13.70
N LEU A 400 -12.73 6.26 -14.55
CA LEU A 400 -12.97 4.83 -14.47
C LEU A 400 -11.62 4.13 -14.41
N PHE A 401 -11.49 3.20 -13.49
CA PHE A 401 -10.34 2.33 -13.30
C PHE A 401 -10.80 0.88 -13.43
N VAL A 402 -10.06 0.09 -14.18
CA VAL A 402 -10.24 -1.35 -14.37
C VAL A 402 -8.90 -2.00 -14.05
N GLY A 403 -8.80 -2.64 -12.88
CA GLY A 403 -7.63 -3.42 -12.50
C GLY A 403 -7.76 -4.88 -12.94
N ASN A 404 -6.65 -5.47 -13.38
CA ASN A 404 -6.57 -6.92 -13.62
C ASN A 404 -6.39 -7.62 -12.26
N GLY A 405 -7.46 -8.18 -11.71
CA GLY A 405 -7.51 -8.71 -10.35
C GLY A 405 -8.03 -7.70 -9.30
N PRO A 406 -8.54 -8.18 -8.15
CA PRO A 406 -8.94 -7.35 -7.02
C PRO A 406 -7.79 -6.48 -6.50
N TYR A 407 -7.94 -5.16 -6.46
CA TYR A 407 -6.95 -4.30 -5.78
C TYR A 407 -7.36 -4.04 -4.32
N HIS A 408 -6.36 -3.81 -3.48
CA HIS A 408 -6.53 -3.37 -2.10
C HIS A 408 -5.81 -2.05 -1.85
N PRO A 409 -6.27 -1.25 -0.87
CA PRO A 409 -7.47 -1.43 -0.06
C PRO A 409 -8.79 -1.20 -0.84
N ARG A 410 -9.86 -1.89 -0.45
CA ARG A 410 -11.23 -1.63 -0.93
C ARG A 410 -11.74 -0.29 -0.40
N GLY A 411 -12.58 0.39 -1.18
CA GLY A 411 -13.17 1.66 -0.75
C GLY A 411 -12.17 2.81 -0.65
N MET A 412 -11.08 2.73 -1.40
CA MET A 412 -9.92 3.61 -1.33
C MET A 412 -9.16 3.59 -2.66
N VAL A 413 -8.01 4.25 -2.70
CA VAL A 413 -7.10 4.21 -3.86
C VAL A 413 -6.53 2.80 -4.02
N PRO A 414 -6.59 2.20 -5.22
CA PRO A 414 -5.89 0.95 -5.52
C PRO A 414 -4.40 1.08 -5.22
N ALA A 415 -3.83 0.18 -4.43
CA ALA A 415 -2.43 0.25 -4.00
C ALA A 415 -1.64 -1.03 -4.26
N TRP A 416 -2.22 -2.21 -4.05
CA TRP A 416 -1.59 -3.49 -4.40
C TRP A 416 -2.64 -4.55 -4.71
N ARG A 417 -2.21 -5.65 -5.34
CA ARG A 417 -3.06 -6.79 -5.70
C ARG A 417 -2.71 -8.00 -4.83
N PRO A 418 -3.68 -8.64 -4.14
CA PRO A 418 -3.42 -9.77 -3.24
C PRO A 418 -3.37 -11.13 -3.96
N SER A 419 -3.82 -11.20 -5.21
CA SER A 419 -3.84 -12.41 -6.02
C SER A 419 -3.67 -12.10 -7.51
N LEU A 420 -2.89 -12.91 -8.24
CA LEU A 420 -2.64 -12.74 -9.68
C LEU A 420 -3.57 -13.56 -10.57
N ASP A 421 -4.32 -14.51 -10.00
CA ASP A 421 -5.08 -15.56 -10.70
C ASP A 421 -6.55 -15.61 -10.28
N SER A 422 -7.10 -14.45 -9.92
CA SER A 422 -8.45 -14.35 -9.36
C SER A 422 -9.59 -14.61 -10.35
N GLY A 423 -9.34 -14.50 -11.66
CA GLY A 423 -10.36 -14.54 -12.70
C GLY A 423 -11.31 -13.33 -12.71
N LEU A 424 -10.98 -12.25 -12.00
CA LEU A 424 -11.83 -11.07 -11.82
C LEU A 424 -11.13 -9.77 -12.19
N LEU A 425 -11.90 -8.78 -12.61
CA LEU A 425 -11.51 -7.39 -12.81
C LEU A 425 -11.99 -6.54 -11.63
N ASP A 426 -11.17 -5.60 -11.16
CA ASP A 426 -11.57 -4.60 -10.16
C ASP A 426 -11.97 -3.29 -10.83
N VAL A 427 -13.27 -3.03 -10.86
CA VAL A 427 -13.85 -1.88 -11.55
C VAL A 427 -14.21 -0.82 -10.53
N ARG A 428 -13.58 0.35 -10.62
CA ARG A 428 -13.79 1.49 -9.72
C ARG A 428 -14.08 2.75 -10.52
N TRP A 429 -15.13 3.49 -10.15
CA TRP A 429 -15.41 4.77 -10.79
C TRP A 429 -15.80 5.84 -9.79
N LEU A 430 -15.45 7.08 -10.15
CA LEU A 430 -15.79 8.27 -9.38
C LEU A 430 -16.87 9.06 -10.13
N ARG A 431 -18.08 9.10 -9.58
CA ARG A 431 -19.24 9.79 -10.13
C ARG A 431 -19.09 11.31 -10.12
N ALA A 432 -19.42 11.93 -11.25
CA ALA A 432 -19.47 13.37 -11.46
C ALA A 432 -20.89 13.94 -11.34
N ASP A 433 -21.92 13.12 -11.54
CA ASP A 433 -23.35 13.45 -11.48
C ASP A 433 -23.91 13.59 -10.05
N VAL A 434 -23.05 13.52 -9.02
CA VAL A 434 -23.44 13.75 -7.62
C VAL A 434 -23.18 15.20 -7.23
N ARG A 435 -24.11 15.84 -6.52
CA ARG A 435 -23.96 17.21 -6.02
C ARG A 435 -22.69 17.33 -5.16
N PHE A 436 -21.86 18.34 -5.46
CA PHE A 436 -20.55 18.57 -4.86
C PHE A 436 -19.58 17.37 -4.99
N SER A 437 -19.68 16.59 -6.07
CA SER A 437 -18.88 15.36 -6.29
C SER A 437 -17.39 15.55 -6.02
N ARG A 438 -16.78 16.64 -6.51
CA ARG A 438 -15.37 16.97 -6.30
C ARG A 438 -15.01 17.10 -4.82
N LEU A 439 -15.73 17.97 -4.10
CA LEU A 439 -15.49 18.19 -2.67
C LEU A 439 -15.72 16.91 -1.87
N ARG A 440 -16.79 16.17 -2.18
CA ARG A 440 -17.10 14.89 -1.53
C ARG A 440 -16.03 13.83 -1.77
N ALA A 441 -15.45 13.76 -2.96
CA ALA A 441 -14.36 12.83 -3.28
C ALA A 441 -13.11 13.14 -2.45
N VAL A 442 -12.69 14.42 -2.42
CA VAL A 442 -11.52 14.86 -1.66
C VAL A 442 -11.72 14.67 -0.16
N VAL A 443 -12.85 15.11 0.39
CA VAL A 443 -13.15 14.94 1.83
C VAL A 443 -13.25 13.46 2.19
N ALA A 444 -13.91 12.64 1.37
CA ALA A 444 -14.02 11.21 1.64
C ALA A 444 -12.67 10.49 1.57
N LEU A 445 -11.77 10.89 0.65
CA LEU A 445 -10.40 10.41 0.62
C LEU A 445 -9.64 10.80 1.90
N LEU A 446 -9.69 12.08 2.29
CA LEU A 446 -9.02 12.60 3.49
C LEU A 446 -9.54 11.95 4.77
N LEU A 447 -10.81 11.55 4.81
CA LEU A 447 -11.42 10.80 5.92
C LEU A 447 -11.30 9.27 5.79
N GLY A 448 -10.71 8.79 4.68
CA GLY A 448 -10.51 7.35 4.43
C GLY A 448 -11.85 6.62 4.29
N ALA A 449 -12.89 7.37 3.93
CA ALA A 449 -14.26 6.94 3.83
C ALA A 449 -14.76 6.97 2.38
N LEU A 450 -13.85 6.91 1.41
CA LEU A 450 -14.17 6.95 -0.01
C LEU A 450 -15.19 5.86 -0.37
N GLY A 451 -14.99 4.63 0.12
CA GLY A 451 -15.93 3.51 -0.06
C GLY A 451 -17.33 3.68 0.55
N HIS A 452 -17.52 4.63 1.48
CA HIS A 452 -18.83 4.94 2.06
C HIS A 452 -19.48 6.15 1.37
N SER A 453 -18.79 6.79 0.43
CA SER A 453 -19.28 7.97 -0.25
C SER A 453 -20.03 7.58 -1.52
N ARG A 454 -21.21 8.16 -1.73
CA ARG A 454 -22.03 7.97 -2.94
C ARG A 454 -21.33 8.39 -4.24
N VAL A 455 -20.20 9.09 -4.15
CA VAL A 455 -19.40 9.48 -5.33
C VAL A 455 -18.51 8.35 -5.82
N TYR A 456 -18.27 7.32 -5.02
CA TYR A 456 -17.35 6.25 -5.35
C TYR A 456 -18.11 4.93 -5.42
N HIS A 457 -17.84 4.19 -6.48
CA HIS A 457 -18.37 2.85 -6.69
C HIS A 457 -17.21 1.91 -6.99
N GLN A 458 -17.33 0.69 -6.49
CA GLN A 458 -16.37 -0.39 -6.69
C GLN A 458 -17.15 -1.68 -6.89
N ARG A 459 -16.68 -2.52 -7.82
CA ARG A 459 -17.16 -3.89 -7.99
C ARG A 459 -16.04 -4.79 -8.51
N GLU A 460 -16.19 -6.08 -8.26
CA GLU A 460 -15.34 -7.11 -8.83
C GLU A 460 -16.21 -7.95 -9.77
N VAL A 461 -15.82 -8.04 -11.05
CA VAL A 461 -16.61 -8.70 -12.12
C VAL A 461 -15.69 -9.46 -13.06
N ALA A 462 -16.14 -10.56 -13.65
CA ALA A 462 -15.35 -11.29 -14.65
C ALA A 462 -15.28 -10.53 -16.01
N GLU A 463 -16.33 -9.77 -16.31
CA GLU A 463 -16.48 -9.01 -17.54
C GLU A 463 -17.13 -7.65 -17.26
N LEU A 464 -16.74 -6.64 -18.03
CA LEU A 464 -17.25 -5.28 -17.95
C LEU A 464 -17.42 -4.74 -19.37
N ASP A 465 -18.64 -4.36 -19.73
CA ASP A 465 -18.93 -3.57 -20.92
C ASP A 465 -19.09 -2.09 -20.56
N VAL A 466 -18.43 -1.21 -21.32
CA VAL A 466 -18.46 0.24 -21.15
C VAL A 466 -18.73 0.93 -22.48
N GLU A 467 -19.89 1.55 -22.62
CA GLU A 467 -20.20 2.45 -23.76
C GLU A 467 -19.95 3.91 -23.36
N LEU A 468 -19.41 4.72 -24.25
CA LEU A 468 -19.21 6.15 -24.06
C LEU A 468 -20.16 6.93 -24.96
N VAL A 469 -20.72 8.04 -24.46
CA VAL A 469 -21.57 8.91 -25.28
C VAL A 469 -20.76 9.59 -26.39
N VAL A 470 -19.54 9.99 -26.06
CA VAL A 470 -18.55 10.58 -26.94
C VAL A 470 -17.33 9.67 -26.89
N PRO A 471 -16.73 9.29 -28.03
CA PRO A 471 -15.50 8.52 -28.04
C PRO A 471 -14.45 9.13 -27.11
N GLY A 472 -13.69 8.26 -26.45
CA GLY A 472 -12.72 8.69 -25.45
C GLY A 472 -11.50 7.78 -25.45
N PHE A 473 -10.40 8.33 -24.94
CA PHE A 473 -9.14 7.61 -24.89
C PHE A 473 -9.12 6.59 -23.76
N LEU A 474 -8.73 5.36 -24.10
CA LEU A 474 -8.34 4.34 -23.16
C LEU A 474 -6.83 4.40 -22.91
N ALA A 475 -6.43 4.30 -21.65
CA ALA A 475 -5.05 4.06 -21.28
C ALA A 475 -4.89 2.66 -20.65
N THR A 476 -3.93 1.87 -21.11
CA THR A 476 -3.59 0.55 -20.57
C THR A 476 -2.14 0.55 -20.10
N ASP A 477 -1.89 0.10 -18.87
CA ASP A 477 -0.56 0.03 -18.24
C ASP A 477 0.29 1.31 -18.34
N GLY A 478 -0.36 2.46 -18.46
CA GLY A 478 0.27 3.78 -18.52
C GLY A 478 0.43 4.36 -19.93
N GLU A 479 0.14 3.59 -20.97
CA GLU A 479 0.19 4.04 -22.36
C GLU A 479 -1.19 4.50 -22.83
N VAL A 480 -1.26 5.67 -23.49
CA VAL A 480 -2.50 6.14 -24.12
C VAL A 480 -2.65 5.40 -25.43
N VAL A 481 -3.78 4.72 -25.56
CA VAL A 481 -3.93 3.68 -26.57
C VAL A 481 -4.70 4.21 -27.76
N GLU A 482 -6.01 4.38 -27.59
CA GLU A 482 -6.94 4.53 -28.70
C GLU A 482 -8.20 5.26 -28.24
N GLU A 483 -8.77 6.03 -29.16
CA GLU A 483 -10.07 6.67 -29.00
C GLU A 483 -11.15 5.74 -29.55
N ALA A 484 -12.08 5.35 -28.69
CA ALA A 484 -13.20 4.50 -29.06
C ALA A 484 -14.42 4.80 -28.20
N GLY A 485 -15.57 4.36 -28.68
CA GLY A 485 -16.85 4.64 -28.02
C GLY A 485 -17.47 3.45 -27.30
N ARG A 486 -16.89 2.24 -27.40
CA ARG A 486 -17.27 1.11 -26.55
C ARG A 486 -16.06 0.22 -26.27
N PHE A 487 -15.94 -0.27 -25.05
CA PHE A 487 -14.87 -1.14 -24.58
C PHE A 487 -15.45 -2.32 -23.80
N THR A 488 -15.06 -3.54 -24.17
CA THR A 488 -15.41 -4.75 -23.44
C THR A 488 -14.17 -5.30 -22.75
N PHE A 489 -14.16 -5.30 -21.42
CA PHE A 489 -13.06 -5.80 -20.61
C PHE A 489 -13.40 -7.19 -20.09
N ARG A 490 -12.43 -8.11 -20.16
CA ARG A 490 -12.54 -9.46 -19.61
C ARG A 490 -11.19 -9.97 -19.14
N VAL A 491 -11.18 -11.03 -18.35
CA VAL A 491 -9.95 -11.78 -18.06
C VAL A 491 -9.69 -12.77 -19.19
N ALA A 492 -8.42 -12.90 -19.61
CA ALA A 492 -8.01 -13.86 -20.61
C ALA A 492 -8.36 -15.29 -20.17
N GLN A 493 -8.82 -16.13 -21.10
CA GLN A 493 -9.25 -17.50 -20.78
C GLN A 493 -8.10 -18.39 -20.27
N ARG A 494 -6.87 -18.11 -20.74
CA ARG A 494 -5.67 -18.81 -20.33
C ARG A 494 -4.75 -17.83 -19.60
N PRO A 495 -4.39 -18.10 -18.33
CA PRO A 495 -3.39 -17.30 -17.66
C PRO A 495 -2.02 -17.54 -18.27
N VAL A 496 -1.15 -16.53 -18.18
CA VAL A 496 0.26 -16.64 -18.57
C VAL A 496 1.01 -17.34 -17.45
N PRO A 497 1.76 -18.42 -17.73
CA PRO A 497 2.71 -18.97 -16.77
C PRO A 497 3.84 -17.97 -16.56
N VAL A 498 4.07 -17.54 -15.33
CA VAL A 498 5.21 -16.66 -14.99
C VAL A 498 6.13 -17.40 -14.06
N TYR A 499 7.42 -17.49 -14.41
CA TYR A 499 8.40 -18.20 -13.60
C TYR A 499 8.54 -17.55 -12.22
N ARG A 500 8.41 -18.37 -11.18
CA ARG A 500 8.50 -17.99 -9.79
C ARG A 500 9.01 -19.18 -9.00
N ARG A 501 10.11 -18.96 -8.27
CA ARG A 501 10.71 -19.95 -7.38
C ARG A 501 9.72 -20.46 -6.32
N HIS A 502 9.66 -21.76 -6.11
CA HIS A 502 8.90 -22.41 -5.06
C HIS A 502 9.76 -22.58 -3.79
N GLU A 503 9.48 -21.82 -2.74
CA GLU A 503 10.37 -21.70 -1.56
C GLU A 503 10.72 -23.01 -0.87
N ASP A 504 9.83 -24.01 -0.89
CA ASP A 504 10.10 -25.30 -0.24
C ASP A 504 11.30 -26.04 -0.87
N ASN A 505 11.63 -25.72 -2.13
CA ASN A 505 12.72 -26.33 -2.88
C ASN A 505 14.07 -25.63 -2.69
N TRP A 506 14.09 -24.43 -2.08
CA TRP A 506 15.28 -23.57 -2.02
C TRP A 506 15.58 -23.10 -0.59
N ARG A 507 16.34 -23.92 0.15
CA ARG A 507 16.76 -23.61 1.53
C ARG A 507 18.10 -22.85 1.51
N GLY A 508 18.16 -21.70 2.19
CA GLY A 508 19.43 -20.98 2.44
C GLY A 508 19.53 -19.56 1.86
N ARG A 509 18.47 -19.07 1.19
CA ARG A 509 18.38 -17.67 0.75
C ARG A 509 17.03 -17.09 1.17
N ASP A 510 17.05 -16.33 2.26
CA ASP A 510 15.87 -15.64 2.78
C ASP A 510 15.36 -14.60 1.77
N ARG A 511 14.03 -14.51 1.60
CA ARG A 511 13.43 -13.48 0.75
C ARG A 511 13.68 -12.08 1.33
N PRO A 512 14.08 -11.10 0.50
CA PRO A 512 14.45 -9.76 0.97
C PRO A 512 13.32 -8.96 1.65
N PHE A 513 12.05 -9.41 1.56
CA PHE A 513 10.89 -8.67 2.08
C PHE A 513 9.94 -9.46 2.99
N LEU A 514 10.34 -10.64 3.50
CA LEU A 514 9.62 -11.33 4.58
C LEU A 514 10.04 -10.74 5.95
N GLY A 515 9.53 -9.55 6.28
CA GLY A 515 9.91 -8.77 7.47
C GLY A 515 8.85 -8.66 8.54
#